data_AF-A0A6C0JQP9-F1
#
_entry.id   AF-A0A6C0JQP9-F1
#
_cell.length_a   1.000
_cell.length_b   1.000
_cell.length_c   1.000
_cell.angle_alpha   90.00
_cell.angle_beta   90.00
_cell.angle_gamma   90.00
#
_symmetry.space_group_name_H-M   'P 1'
#
loop_
_entity.id
_entity.type
_entity.pdbx_description
1 polymer ?
#
loop_
_entity_poly.entity_id
_entity_poly.type
_entity_poly.pdbx_seq_one_letter_code
_entity_poly.pdbx_strand_id
1 'polypeptide(L)'
;MSAFEKKKLPNGKKNPKYVDLCDEDPPIAGQKFCCMSFVSPEKILKKREVLLFNSFVKNWDFSKSLERYHDFLHFMSYKYNLKIDDVIADFNDFVKEEGDKIKASGVEDDYKNFVDKNEEKFNEQFNRDHAFQTSVRGLKVRGVFSTQEEAENKCKALRKQDPNHDIYVGPIGIWIPWDPDAYKTGKVEFLEEELNQLHQEKLKNEALAKEEFDKRVKDTKRKAIEDNIKLAKKSGNVLTQTIDDDGNLIGVKEKIDFEEREVADVESTKLYNELQMKKANEKKEDELD
;
A
#
# COMPACT_ATOMS: atom_id res chain seq x y z
N MET A 1 16.05 12.73 -1.12
CA MET A 1 14.89 12.74 -0.20
C MET A 1 14.17 14.07 -0.39
N SER A 2 13.01 14.09 -1.07
CA SER A 2 12.26 15.34 -1.21
C SER A 2 11.63 15.70 0.14
N ALA A 3 11.88 16.93 0.60
CA ALA A 3 11.26 17.44 1.80
C ALA A 3 9.74 17.58 1.56
N PHE A 4 8.92 17.14 2.52
CA PHE A 4 7.47 17.27 2.46
C PHE A 4 7.06 18.75 2.42
N GLU A 5 6.56 19.20 1.28
CA GLU A 5 6.07 20.57 1.12
C GLU A 5 4.64 20.70 1.65
N LYS A 6 4.39 21.72 2.49
CA LYS A 6 3.06 21.97 3.06
C LYS A 6 2.19 22.77 2.09
N LYS A 7 0.88 22.43 2.04
CA LYS A 7 -0.16 23.11 1.21
C LYS A 7 -0.28 24.61 1.47
N LYS A 8 0.01 25.04 2.69
CA LYS A 8 0.04 26.46 3.09
C LYS A 8 1.42 26.81 3.65
N LEU A 9 1.90 28.00 3.31
CA LEU A 9 3.05 28.61 3.98
C LEU A 9 2.72 28.88 5.46
N PRO A 10 3.72 29.08 6.34
CA PRO A 10 3.50 29.49 7.73
C PRO A 10 2.63 30.75 7.86
N ASN A 11 2.60 31.57 6.81
CA ASN A 11 1.86 32.82 6.72
C ASN A 11 0.43 32.65 6.17
N GLY A 12 -0.07 31.42 6.04
CA GLY A 12 -1.44 31.09 5.60
C GLY A 12 -1.71 31.20 4.09
N LYS A 13 -0.81 31.80 3.30
CA LYS A 13 -0.91 31.87 1.83
C LYS A 13 -0.61 30.51 1.18
N LYS A 14 -1.23 30.24 0.02
CA LYS A 14 -0.97 29.03 -0.79
C LYS A 14 0.51 28.98 -1.18
N ASN A 15 1.16 27.82 -0.98
CA ASN A 15 2.55 27.63 -1.36
C ASN A 15 2.64 27.49 -2.89
N PRO A 16 3.36 28.37 -3.61
CA PRO A 16 3.48 28.29 -5.07
C PRO A 16 4.28 27.08 -5.57
N LYS A 17 5.05 26.42 -4.69
CA LYS A 17 5.76 25.16 -5.00
C LYS A 17 4.93 23.91 -4.70
N TYR A 18 3.86 24.04 -3.91
CA TYR A 18 2.95 22.94 -3.62
C TYR A 18 1.97 22.79 -4.78
N VAL A 19 2.11 21.69 -5.53
CA VAL A 19 1.18 21.31 -6.60
C VAL A 19 0.27 20.23 -6.03
N ASP A 20 -1.02 20.55 -5.87
CA ASP A 20 -2.03 19.55 -5.55
C ASP A 20 -2.46 18.87 -6.85
N LEU A 21 -2.06 17.62 -7.02
CA LEU A 21 -2.43 16.84 -8.21
C LEU A 21 -3.90 16.44 -8.20
N CYS A 22 -4.60 16.54 -7.06
CA CYS A 22 -5.98 16.12 -6.89
C CYS A 22 -6.94 17.30 -6.62
N ASP A 23 -6.56 18.52 -6.97
CA ASP A 23 -7.48 19.67 -6.88
C ASP A 23 -8.70 19.44 -7.79
N GLU A 24 -9.89 19.74 -7.26
CA GLU A 24 -11.15 19.59 -7.99
C GLU A 24 -11.34 20.72 -9.00
N ASP A 25 -11.76 20.36 -10.22
CA ASP A 25 -12.06 21.35 -11.24
C ASP A 25 -13.33 22.15 -10.88
N PRO A 26 -13.41 23.44 -11.27
CA PRO A 26 -14.60 24.23 -11.07
C PRO A 26 -15.82 23.58 -11.74
N PRO A 27 -16.96 23.45 -11.03
CA PRO A 27 -18.12 22.75 -11.55
C PRO A 27 -18.72 23.51 -12.74
N ILE A 28 -18.96 22.79 -13.83
CA ILE A 28 -19.67 23.33 -14.99
C ILE A 28 -21.17 23.14 -14.78
N ALA A 29 -21.95 24.21 -15.00
CA ALA A 29 -23.40 24.17 -14.83
C ALA A 29 -24.02 23.08 -15.73
N GLY A 30 -24.82 22.21 -15.12
CA GLY A 30 -25.47 21.09 -15.79
C GLY A 30 -24.57 19.88 -16.08
N GLN A 31 -23.29 19.93 -15.71
CA GLN A 31 -22.31 18.88 -15.96
C GLN A 31 -21.66 18.45 -14.63
N LYS A 32 -22.45 17.77 -13.80
CA LYS A 32 -21.99 17.30 -12.48
C LYS A 32 -21.63 15.82 -12.47
N PHE A 33 -22.30 15.00 -13.28
CA PHE A 33 -22.12 13.55 -13.31
C PHE A 33 -21.92 13.06 -14.74
N CYS A 34 -21.00 12.13 -14.95
CA CYS A 34 -20.79 11.48 -16.23
C CYS A 34 -21.07 9.98 -16.13
N CYS A 35 -21.64 9.41 -17.20
CA CYS A 35 -21.66 7.96 -17.40
C CYS A 35 -20.42 7.58 -18.21
N MET A 36 -19.64 6.63 -17.72
CA MET A 36 -18.40 6.19 -18.36
C MET A 36 -18.38 4.68 -18.53
N SER A 37 -17.84 4.21 -19.64
CA SER A 37 -17.49 2.80 -19.84
C SER A 37 -15.97 2.68 -19.90
N PHE A 38 -15.43 1.72 -19.15
CA PHE A 38 -14.02 1.36 -19.21
C PHE A 38 -13.83 0.05 -19.98
N VAL A 39 -12.73 -0.03 -20.70
CA VAL A 39 -12.22 -1.28 -21.26
C VAL A 39 -10.80 -1.43 -20.72
N SER A 40 -10.62 -2.35 -19.76
CA SER A 40 -9.30 -2.59 -19.16
C SER A 40 -8.86 -4.04 -19.38
N PRO A 41 -8.12 -4.32 -20.48
CA PRO A 41 -7.62 -5.66 -20.77
C PRO A 41 -6.37 -5.98 -19.92
N GLU A 42 -6.47 -5.89 -18.59
CA GLU A 42 -5.35 -6.03 -17.64
C GLU A 42 -4.60 -7.36 -17.79
N LYS A 43 -5.33 -8.45 -18.08
CA LYS A 43 -4.71 -9.77 -18.31
C LYS A 43 -3.83 -9.80 -19.56
N ILE A 44 -4.20 -9.04 -20.59
CA ILE A 44 -3.50 -8.97 -21.87
C ILE A 44 -2.31 -8.02 -21.73
N LEU A 45 -2.47 -6.91 -21.01
CA LEU A 45 -1.40 -5.97 -20.70
C LEU A 45 -0.26 -6.63 -19.89
N LYS A 46 -0.60 -7.41 -18.86
CA LYS A 46 0.42 -8.17 -18.10
C LYS A 46 1.18 -9.16 -18.97
N LYS A 47 0.50 -9.83 -19.90
CA LYS A 47 1.18 -10.72 -20.87
C LYS A 47 2.12 -9.94 -21.79
N ARG A 48 1.73 -8.73 -22.20
CA ARG A 48 2.57 -7.85 -23.02
C ARG A 48 3.83 -7.42 -22.29
N GLU A 49 3.71 -6.99 -21.03
CA GLU A 49 4.85 -6.61 -20.18
C GLU A 49 5.80 -7.79 -19.96
N VAL A 50 5.27 -8.98 -19.66
CA VAL A 50 6.07 -10.20 -19.51
C VAL A 50 6.75 -10.59 -20.83
N LEU A 51 6.08 -10.42 -21.97
CA LEU A 51 6.66 -10.69 -23.29
C LEU A 51 7.82 -9.71 -23.57
N LEU A 52 7.61 -8.41 -23.36
CA LEU A 52 8.65 -7.37 -23.52
C LEU A 52 9.86 -7.68 -22.64
N PHE A 53 9.64 -8.03 -21.38
CA PHE A 53 10.69 -8.41 -20.44
C PHE A 53 11.43 -9.68 -20.88
N ASN A 54 10.72 -10.73 -21.28
CA ASN A 54 11.36 -11.97 -21.77
C ASN A 54 12.16 -11.74 -23.05
N SER A 55 11.67 -10.90 -23.97
CA SER A 55 12.39 -10.52 -25.19
C SER A 55 13.62 -9.68 -24.88
N PHE A 56 13.52 -8.78 -23.88
CA PHE A 56 14.67 -8.07 -23.36
C PHE A 56 15.70 -9.04 -22.78
N VAL A 57 15.31 -9.94 -21.88
CA VAL A 57 16.23 -10.94 -21.28
C VAL A 57 16.92 -11.79 -22.34
N LYS A 58 16.22 -12.22 -23.40
CA LYS A 58 16.81 -12.96 -24.53
C LYS A 58 17.86 -12.16 -25.29
N ASN A 59 17.69 -10.83 -25.39
CA ASN A 59 18.61 -9.93 -26.07
C ASN A 59 19.72 -9.42 -25.14
N TRP A 60 19.42 -9.32 -23.85
CA TRP A 60 20.28 -8.91 -22.75
C TRP A 60 21.22 -10.03 -22.27
N ASP A 61 21.17 -11.20 -22.92
CA ASP A 61 21.91 -12.39 -22.54
C ASP A 61 23.43 -12.18 -22.73
N PHE A 62 24.02 -11.48 -21.76
CA PHE A 62 25.42 -11.08 -21.67
C PHE A 62 26.36 -12.30 -21.70
N SER A 63 25.85 -13.47 -21.31
CA SER A 63 26.57 -14.73 -21.39
C SER A 63 26.88 -15.14 -22.85
N LYS A 64 25.94 -14.91 -23.78
CA LYS A 64 26.16 -15.20 -25.21
C LYS A 64 27.09 -14.19 -25.88
N SER A 65 27.06 -12.92 -25.47
CA SER A 65 28.03 -11.95 -25.98
C SER A 65 29.44 -12.29 -25.50
N LEU A 66 29.61 -12.70 -24.23
CA LEU A 66 30.87 -13.18 -23.68
C LEU A 66 31.42 -14.40 -24.45
N GLU A 67 30.59 -15.40 -24.75
CA GLU A 67 31.00 -16.55 -25.58
C GLU A 67 31.47 -16.12 -26.98
N ARG A 68 30.75 -15.21 -27.64
CA ARG A 68 31.17 -14.66 -28.95
C ARG A 68 32.44 -13.83 -28.87
N TYR A 69 32.68 -13.14 -27.76
CA TYR A 69 33.94 -12.44 -27.53
C TYR A 69 35.09 -13.41 -27.33
N HIS A 70 34.88 -14.54 -26.65
CA HIS A 70 35.90 -15.61 -26.59
C HIS A 70 36.26 -16.13 -27.98
N ASP A 71 35.27 -16.41 -28.85
CA ASP A 71 35.53 -16.84 -30.22
C ASP A 71 36.30 -15.77 -31.03
N PHE A 72 35.97 -14.50 -30.84
CA PHE A 72 36.69 -13.39 -31.47
C PHE A 72 38.13 -13.25 -30.96
N LEU A 73 38.37 -13.44 -29.66
CA LEU A 73 39.70 -13.44 -29.06
C LEU A 73 40.54 -14.62 -29.56
N HIS A 74 39.93 -15.80 -29.76
CA HIS A 74 40.59 -16.93 -30.42
C HIS A 74 41.01 -16.58 -31.85
N PHE A 75 40.13 -15.94 -32.63
CA PHE A 75 40.45 -15.49 -33.98
C PHE A 75 41.59 -14.46 -34.01
N MET A 76 41.56 -13.46 -33.12
CA MET A 76 42.61 -12.44 -33.00
C MET A 76 43.94 -13.07 -32.59
N SER A 77 43.91 -14.01 -31.64
CA SER A 77 45.12 -14.70 -31.18
C SER A 77 45.74 -15.55 -32.27
N TYR A 78 44.92 -16.19 -33.11
CA TYR A 78 45.39 -16.91 -34.30
C TYR A 78 45.98 -15.98 -35.37
N LYS A 79 45.31 -14.85 -35.67
CA LYS A 79 45.73 -13.91 -36.73
C LYS A 79 47.03 -13.17 -36.38
N TYR A 80 47.22 -12.82 -35.11
CA TYR A 80 48.37 -12.05 -34.64
C TYR A 80 49.37 -12.87 -33.83
N ASN A 81 49.18 -14.20 -33.77
CA ASN A 81 50.06 -15.15 -33.10
C ASN A 81 50.27 -14.80 -31.60
N LEU A 82 49.20 -14.36 -30.93
CA LEU A 82 49.19 -14.03 -29.51
C LEU A 82 49.00 -15.31 -28.68
N LYS A 83 49.51 -15.30 -27.45
CA LYS A 83 49.22 -16.37 -26.49
C LYS A 83 47.78 -16.25 -26.01
N ILE A 84 46.97 -17.25 -26.39
CA ILE A 84 45.53 -17.32 -26.08
C ILE A 84 45.29 -17.29 -24.57
N ASP A 85 46.11 -18.00 -23.78
CA ASP A 85 45.93 -18.09 -22.33
C ASP A 85 46.09 -16.72 -21.64
N ASP A 86 47.08 -15.93 -22.06
CA ASP A 86 47.35 -14.60 -21.53
C ASP A 86 46.23 -13.62 -21.93
N VAL A 87 45.77 -13.68 -23.19
CA VAL A 87 44.69 -12.81 -23.69
C VAL A 87 43.34 -13.12 -23.03
N ILE A 88 43.06 -14.39 -22.74
CA ILE A 88 41.84 -14.80 -22.02
C ILE A 88 41.93 -14.40 -20.55
N ALA A 89 43.11 -14.49 -19.91
CA ALA A 89 43.31 -14.02 -18.55
C ALA A 89 43.09 -12.50 -18.44
N ASP A 90 43.71 -11.73 -19.34
CA ASP A 90 43.55 -10.27 -19.40
C ASP A 90 42.09 -9.86 -19.66
N PHE A 91 41.37 -10.60 -20.52
CA PHE A 91 39.95 -10.36 -20.76
C PHE A 91 39.10 -10.63 -19.51
N ASN A 92 39.37 -11.72 -18.78
CA ASN A 92 38.66 -12.02 -17.54
C ASN A 92 38.90 -10.98 -16.45
N ASP A 93 40.13 -10.47 -16.36
CA ASP A 93 40.46 -9.44 -15.38
C ASP A 93 39.89 -8.08 -15.78
N PHE A 94 39.87 -7.75 -17.08
CA PHE A 94 39.12 -6.60 -17.61
C PHE A 94 37.63 -6.67 -17.28
N VAL A 95 37.00 -7.84 -17.45
CA VAL A 95 35.57 -8.04 -17.12
C VAL A 95 35.32 -7.89 -15.61
N LYS A 96 36.28 -8.25 -14.75
CA LYS A 96 36.16 -8.04 -13.29
C LYS A 96 36.32 -6.57 -12.90
N GLU A 97 37.28 -5.86 -13.48
CA GLU A 97 37.56 -4.45 -13.15
C GLU A 97 36.51 -3.49 -13.74
N GLU A 98 36.14 -3.67 -15.01
CA GLU A 98 35.12 -2.85 -15.67
C GLU A 98 33.70 -3.38 -15.45
N GLY A 99 33.55 -4.57 -14.85
CA GLY A 99 32.26 -5.19 -14.55
C GLY A 99 31.33 -4.31 -13.72
N ASP A 100 31.87 -3.51 -12.79
CA ASP A 100 31.09 -2.58 -11.99
C ASP A 100 30.64 -1.34 -12.78
N LYS A 101 31.43 -0.87 -13.75
CA LYS A 101 31.02 0.21 -14.67
C LYS A 101 30.01 -0.26 -15.71
N ILE A 102 30.13 -1.50 -16.18
CA ILE A 102 29.20 -2.13 -17.12
C ILE A 102 27.86 -2.44 -16.43
N LYS A 103 27.88 -2.79 -15.13
CA LYS A 103 26.64 -2.88 -14.33
C LYS A 103 26.03 -1.51 -14.05
N ALA A 104 26.85 -0.45 -14.03
CA ALA A 104 26.42 0.92 -13.80
C ALA A 104 25.80 1.58 -15.05
N SER A 105 26.04 1.10 -16.27
CA SER A 105 25.16 1.42 -17.40
C SER A 105 23.82 0.76 -17.12
N GLY A 106 22.85 1.58 -16.70
CA GLY A 106 21.63 1.11 -16.10
C GLY A 106 20.87 0.20 -17.04
N VAL A 107 20.67 -1.05 -16.63
CA VAL A 107 19.75 -2.03 -17.26
C VAL A 107 18.38 -1.40 -17.56
N GLU A 108 17.98 -0.42 -16.75
CA GLU A 108 16.76 0.35 -16.94
C GLU A 108 16.79 1.24 -18.20
N ASP A 109 17.91 1.91 -18.49
CA ASP A 109 18.07 2.75 -19.67
C ASP A 109 18.17 1.89 -20.94
N ASP A 110 18.86 0.75 -20.85
CA ASP A 110 18.92 -0.20 -21.95
C ASP A 110 17.57 -0.88 -22.21
N TYR A 111 16.80 -1.17 -21.16
CA TYR A 111 15.42 -1.65 -21.30
C TYR A 111 14.53 -0.61 -21.97
N LYS A 112 14.58 0.66 -21.53
CA LYS A 112 13.82 1.76 -22.16
C LYS A 112 14.18 1.90 -23.64
N ASN A 113 15.46 1.98 -23.96
CA ASN A 113 15.93 2.04 -25.35
C ASN A 113 15.52 0.82 -26.18
N PHE A 114 15.50 -0.37 -25.59
CA PHE A 114 15.07 -1.60 -26.24
C PHE A 114 13.57 -1.61 -26.51
N VAL A 115 12.76 -1.16 -25.54
CA VAL A 115 11.31 -1.02 -25.68
C VAL A 115 11.01 -0.01 -26.78
N ASP A 116 11.60 1.19 -26.73
CA ASP A 116 11.34 2.26 -27.71
C ASP A 116 11.70 1.84 -29.14
N LYS A 117 12.85 1.16 -29.33
CA LYS A 117 13.29 0.71 -30.66
C LYS A 117 12.46 -0.41 -31.26
N ASN A 118 11.83 -1.23 -30.42
CA ASN A 118 11.12 -2.42 -30.87
C ASN A 118 9.61 -2.36 -30.60
N GLU A 119 9.11 -1.22 -30.14
CA GLU A 119 7.71 -1.04 -29.74
C GLU A 119 6.76 -1.44 -30.87
N GLU A 120 6.98 -0.91 -32.09
CA GLU A 120 6.14 -1.21 -33.25
C GLU A 120 6.14 -2.72 -33.59
N LYS A 121 7.33 -3.34 -33.62
CA LYS A 121 7.48 -4.76 -33.94
C LYS A 121 6.78 -5.64 -32.89
N PHE A 122 6.97 -5.34 -31.62
CA PHE A 122 6.34 -6.10 -30.55
C PHE A 122 4.84 -5.88 -30.50
N ASN A 123 4.35 -4.67 -30.79
CA ASN A 123 2.93 -4.39 -30.83
C ASN A 123 2.26 -5.15 -31.98
N GLU A 124 2.87 -5.18 -33.17
CA GLU A 124 2.39 -5.99 -34.29
C GLU A 124 2.39 -7.49 -33.97
N GLN A 125 3.49 -8.01 -33.41
CA GLN A 125 3.60 -9.42 -33.07
C GLN A 125 2.58 -9.81 -31.99
N PHE A 126 2.46 -8.98 -30.96
CA PHE A 126 1.50 -9.18 -29.89
C PHE A 126 0.06 -9.17 -30.42
N ASN A 127 -0.26 -8.24 -31.33
CA ASN A 127 -1.57 -8.16 -31.97
C ASN A 127 -1.87 -9.41 -32.82
N ARG A 128 -0.90 -9.95 -33.56
CA ARG A 128 -1.08 -11.21 -34.31
C ARG A 128 -1.30 -12.40 -33.38
N ASP A 129 -0.48 -12.54 -32.34
CA ASP A 129 -0.53 -13.67 -31.41
C ASP A 129 -1.82 -13.69 -30.57
N HIS A 130 -2.41 -12.52 -30.33
CA HIS A 130 -3.65 -12.37 -29.55
C HIS A 130 -4.87 -12.04 -30.43
N ALA A 131 -4.84 -12.35 -31.72
CA ALA A 131 -5.96 -12.18 -32.65
C ALA A 131 -6.59 -10.76 -32.63
N PHE A 132 -5.75 -9.73 -32.53
CA PHE A 132 -6.14 -8.32 -32.46
C PHE A 132 -7.09 -7.97 -31.31
N GLN A 133 -7.05 -8.76 -30.22
CA GLN A 133 -7.79 -8.43 -29.01
C GLN A 133 -7.29 -7.10 -28.44
N THR A 134 -8.20 -6.30 -27.86
CA THR A 134 -7.89 -4.97 -27.34
C THR A 134 -6.73 -5.03 -26.36
N SER A 135 -5.62 -4.38 -26.71
CA SER A 135 -4.39 -4.30 -25.94
C SER A 135 -4.20 -2.93 -25.27
N VAL A 136 -5.21 -2.06 -25.37
CA VAL A 136 -5.18 -0.68 -24.89
C VAL A 136 -6.32 -0.45 -23.91
N ARG A 137 -6.02 0.33 -22.87
CA ARG A 137 -7.00 0.86 -21.92
C ARG A 137 -7.90 1.87 -22.64
N GLY A 138 -9.20 1.62 -22.65
CA GLY A 138 -10.19 2.47 -23.30
C GLY A 138 -11.10 3.16 -22.29
N LEU A 139 -11.35 4.45 -22.50
CA LEU A 139 -12.36 5.22 -21.78
C LEU A 139 -13.37 5.77 -22.78
N LYS A 140 -14.67 5.55 -22.53
CA LYS A 140 -15.75 6.11 -23.32
C LYS A 140 -16.73 6.87 -22.43
N VAL A 141 -16.86 8.18 -22.68
CA VAL A 141 -17.88 9.02 -22.04
C VAL A 141 -19.21 8.82 -22.78
N ARG A 142 -20.24 8.37 -22.06
CA ARG A 142 -21.56 7.98 -22.58
C ARG A 142 -22.65 9.04 -22.31
N GLY A 143 -22.26 10.19 -21.77
CA GLY A 143 -23.16 11.29 -21.46
C GLY A 143 -22.78 12.00 -20.17
N VAL A 144 -23.28 13.22 -20.03
CA VAL A 144 -23.03 14.10 -18.89
C VAL A 144 -24.37 14.67 -18.43
N PHE A 145 -24.59 14.71 -17.12
CA PHE A 145 -25.88 15.02 -16.49
C PHE A 145 -25.71 15.99 -15.33
N SER A 146 -26.82 16.67 -15.01
CA SER A 146 -26.88 17.66 -13.94
C SER A 146 -27.08 17.02 -12.57
N THR A 147 -27.82 15.92 -12.52
CA THR A 147 -28.22 15.23 -11.30
C THR A 147 -27.76 13.78 -11.31
N GLN A 148 -27.56 13.22 -10.11
CA GLN A 148 -27.15 11.82 -9.97
C GLN A 148 -28.26 10.87 -10.42
N GLU A 149 -29.52 11.16 -10.07
CA GLU A 149 -30.68 10.32 -10.42
C GLU A 149 -30.87 10.21 -11.94
N GLU A 150 -30.69 11.31 -12.67
CA GLU A 150 -30.73 11.30 -14.14
C GLU A 150 -29.61 10.45 -14.73
N ALA A 151 -28.39 10.56 -14.18
CA ALA A 151 -27.25 9.74 -14.61
C ALA A 151 -27.48 8.25 -14.33
N GLU A 152 -28.05 7.89 -13.18
CA GLU A 152 -28.39 6.52 -12.80
C GLU A 152 -29.47 5.93 -13.71
N ASN A 153 -30.54 6.68 -13.98
CA ASN A 153 -31.60 6.28 -14.90
C ASN A 153 -31.07 6.07 -16.32
N LYS A 154 -30.19 6.97 -16.80
CA LYS A 154 -29.56 6.81 -18.11
C LYS A 154 -28.57 5.64 -18.14
N CYS A 155 -27.83 5.41 -17.06
CA CYS A 155 -26.96 4.26 -16.90
C CYS A 155 -27.75 2.94 -17.02
N LYS A 156 -28.90 2.84 -16.34
CA LYS A 156 -29.82 1.69 -16.45
C LYS A 156 -30.29 1.47 -17.89
N ALA A 157 -30.66 2.54 -18.59
CA ALA A 157 -31.06 2.45 -19.99
C ALA A 157 -29.91 2.02 -20.92
N LEU A 158 -28.70 2.54 -20.70
CA LEU A 158 -27.52 2.21 -21.49
C LEU A 158 -27.05 0.76 -21.27
N ARG A 159 -27.17 0.24 -20.06
CA ARG A 159 -26.86 -1.17 -19.75
C ARG A 159 -27.81 -2.14 -20.47
N LYS A 160 -29.08 -1.76 -20.66
CA LYS A 160 -30.03 -2.55 -21.48
C LYS A 160 -29.64 -2.57 -22.96
N GLN A 161 -29.03 -1.50 -23.46
CA GLN A 161 -28.60 -1.40 -24.85
C GLN A 161 -27.24 -2.08 -25.11
N ASP A 162 -26.33 -2.03 -24.15
CA ASP A 162 -24.97 -2.56 -24.24
C ASP A 162 -24.64 -3.41 -23.00
N PRO A 163 -25.03 -4.71 -23.00
CA PRO A 163 -24.84 -5.60 -21.86
C PRO A 163 -23.39 -6.06 -21.67
N ASN A 164 -22.50 -5.77 -22.63
CA ASN A 164 -21.13 -6.27 -22.63
C ASN A 164 -20.16 -5.38 -21.85
N HIS A 165 -20.56 -4.15 -21.50
CA HIS A 165 -19.69 -3.18 -20.86
C HIS A 165 -20.27 -2.73 -19.52
N ASP A 166 -19.42 -2.71 -18.50
CA ASP A 166 -19.74 -2.08 -17.23
C ASP A 166 -19.80 -0.56 -17.41
N ILE A 167 -20.91 0.04 -16.96
CA ILE A 167 -21.15 1.47 -17.01
C ILE A 167 -21.12 2.01 -15.59
N TYR A 168 -20.28 3.02 -15.38
CA TYR A 168 -20.04 3.67 -14.10
C TYR A 168 -20.59 5.10 -14.14
N VAL A 169 -21.08 5.58 -13.00
CA VAL A 169 -21.48 6.98 -12.82
C VAL A 169 -20.41 7.64 -11.93
N GLY A 170 -19.80 8.71 -12.43
CA GLY A 170 -18.74 9.43 -11.73
C GLY A 170 -19.04 10.93 -11.64
N PRO A 171 -18.66 11.60 -10.55
CA PRO A 171 -18.68 13.06 -10.50
C PRO A 171 -17.64 13.66 -11.45
N ILE A 172 -17.96 14.79 -12.07
CA ILE A 172 -17.05 15.53 -12.96
C ILE A 172 -16.17 16.46 -12.13
N GLY A 173 -14.90 16.54 -12.50
CA GLY A 173 -13.90 17.40 -11.84
C GLY A 173 -13.21 16.76 -10.64
N ILE A 174 -13.39 15.45 -10.43
CA ILE A 174 -12.71 14.68 -9.37
C ILE A 174 -11.94 13.53 -10.02
N TRP A 175 -10.75 13.24 -9.51
CA TRP A 175 -9.99 12.06 -9.91
C TRP A 175 -10.69 10.78 -9.46
N ILE A 176 -10.99 9.90 -10.42
CA ILE A 176 -11.61 8.60 -10.18
C ILE A 176 -10.55 7.52 -10.45
N PRO A 177 -10.44 6.49 -9.59
CA PRO A 177 -9.58 5.34 -9.87
C PRO A 177 -9.91 4.71 -11.23
N TRP A 178 -8.87 4.30 -11.96
CA TRP A 178 -9.05 3.56 -13.20
C TRP A 178 -9.64 2.17 -12.91
N ASP A 179 -10.73 1.82 -13.61
CA ASP A 179 -11.46 0.55 -13.47
C ASP A 179 -11.80 0.21 -12.00
N PRO A 180 -12.66 1.02 -11.35
CA PRO A 180 -12.96 0.84 -9.94
C PRO A 180 -13.74 -0.45 -9.71
N ASP A 181 -13.18 -1.34 -8.88
CA ASP A 181 -13.85 -2.58 -8.47
C ASP A 181 -15.22 -2.27 -7.86
N ALA A 182 -16.27 -2.82 -8.47
CA ALA A 182 -17.67 -2.61 -8.09
C ALA A 182 -17.88 -2.85 -6.58
N TYR A 183 -17.21 -3.86 -6.01
CA TYR A 183 -17.35 -4.19 -4.59
C TYR A 183 -16.76 -3.13 -3.65
N LYS A 184 -15.80 -2.32 -4.12
CA LYS A 184 -15.14 -1.28 -3.31
C LYS A 184 -15.81 0.08 -3.43
N THR A 185 -16.52 0.35 -4.52
CA THR A 185 -17.29 1.59 -4.75
C THR A 185 -18.63 1.61 -4.02
N GLY A 186 -19.00 0.52 -3.34
CA GLY A 186 -20.06 0.44 -2.34
C GLY A 186 -21.47 0.32 -2.91
N LYS A 187 -21.84 1.15 -3.88
CA LYS A 187 -23.17 1.09 -4.53
C LYS A 187 -23.09 0.31 -5.84
N VAL A 188 -23.30 -1.00 -5.76
CA VAL A 188 -23.48 -1.88 -6.93
C VAL A 188 -24.96 -2.11 -7.15
N GLU A 189 -25.47 -1.65 -8.29
CA GLU A 189 -26.77 -2.09 -8.80
C GLU A 189 -26.52 -3.10 -9.93
N PHE A 190 -27.05 -4.30 -9.76
CA PHE A 190 -27.11 -5.37 -10.75
C PHE A 190 -28.31 -5.17 -11.70
N LEU A 191 -28.27 -5.83 -12.87
CA LEU A 191 -29.36 -5.78 -13.83
C LEU A 191 -30.60 -6.55 -13.33
N GLU A 192 -30.39 -7.62 -12.55
CA GLU A 192 -31.45 -8.45 -11.98
C GLU A 192 -31.94 -7.85 -10.65
N GLU A 193 -33.25 -7.59 -10.58
CA GLU A 193 -33.89 -7.04 -9.37
C GLU A 193 -33.79 -8.01 -8.18
N GLU A 194 -33.87 -9.32 -8.42
CA GLU A 194 -33.72 -10.35 -7.37
C GLU A 194 -32.31 -10.35 -6.78
N LEU A 195 -31.28 -10.19 -7.61
CA LEU A 195 -29.89 -10.12 -7.15
C LEU A 195 -29.62 -8.83 -6.37
N ASN A 196 -30.25 -7.72 -6.74
CA ASN A 196 -30.20 -6.47 -5.98
C ASN A 196 -30.82 -6.62 -4.59
N GLN A 197 -31.99 -7.26 -4.50
CA GLN A 197 -32.64 -7.55 -3.22
C GLN A 197 -31.74 -8.44 -2.36
N LEU A 198 -31.19 -9.51 -2.93
CA LEU A 198 -30.30 -10.44 -2.22
C LEU A 198 -29.02 -9.76 -1.72
N HIS A 199 -28.44 -8.84 -2.51
CA HIS A 199 -27.28 -8.06 -2.09
C HIS A 199 -27.60 -7.08 -0.96
N GLN A 200 -28.73 -6.37 -1.05
CA GLN A 200 -29.20 -5.49 0.03
C GLN A 200 -29.51 -6.27 1.31
N GLU A 201 -30.13 -7.44 1.20
CA GLU A 201 -30.39 -8.32 2.35
C GLU A 201 -29.09 -8.83 2.97
N LYS A 202 -28.10 -9.22 2.17
CA LYS A 202 -26.77 -9.59 2.67
C LYS A 202 -26.12 -8.46 3.46
N LEU A 203 -26.11 -7.24 2.92
CA LEU A 203 -25.56 -6.07 3.60
C LEU A 203 -26.30 -5.76 4.91
N LYS A 204 -27.64 -5.86 4.91
CA LYS A 204 -28.46 -5.72 6.13
C LYS A 204 -28.12 -6.80 7.15
N ASN A 205 -27.97 -8.05 6.74
CA ASN A 205 -27.60 -9.16 7.61
C ASN A 205 -26.20 -9.00 8.18
N GLU A 206 -25.22 -8.55 7.39
CA GLU A 206 -23.87 -8.27 7.87
C GLU A 206 -23.85 -7.10 8.87
N ALA A 207 -24.64 -6.05 8.62
CA ALA A 207 -24.79 -4.93 9.55
C ALA A 207 -25.45 -5.38 10.87
N LEU A 208 -26.54 -6.15 10.81
CA LEU A 208 -27.21 -6.71 11.98
C LEU A 208 -26.28 -7.64 12.76
N ALA A 209 -25.54 -8.52 12.08
CA ALA A 209 -24.58 -9.43 12.72
C ALA A 209 -23.46 -8.66 13.43
N LYS A 210 -22.99 -7.55 12.85
CA LYS A 210 -21.99 -6.67 13.47
C LYS A 210 -22.57 -5.96 14.71
N GLU A 211 -23.79 -5.43 14.63
CA GLU A 211 -24.45 -4.83 15.79
C GLU A 211 -24.69 -5.84 16.92
N GLU A 212 -25.11 -7.06 16.61
CA GLU A 212 -25.26 -8.14 17.58
C GLU A 212 -23.93 -8.58 18.18
N PHE A 213 -22.87 -8.60 17.38
CA PHE A 213 -21.52 -8.87 17.87
C PHE A 213 -21.07 -7.77 18.83
N ASP A 214 -21.24 -6.50 18.47
CA ASP A 214 -20.87 -5.36 19.31
C ASP A 214 -21.69 -5.33 20.61
N LYS A 215 -22.99 -5.65 20.56
CA LYS A 215 -23.84 -5.85 21.74
C LYS A 215 -23.32 -6.99 22.62
N ARG A 216 -23.02 -8.16 22.05
CA ARG A 216 -22.46 -9.31 22.78
C ARG A 216 -21.12 -8.97 23.45
N VAL A 217 -20.25 -8.25 22.78
CA VAL A 217 -18.96 -7.80 23.35
C VAL A 217 -19.19 -6.83 24.50
N LYS A 218 -20.11 -5.86 24.35
CA LYS A 218 -20.47 -4.93 25.43
C LYS A 218 -21.06 -5.66 26.63
N ASP A 219 -21.97 -6.60 26.42
CA ASP A 219 -22.60 -7.36 27.50
C ASP A 219 -21.62 -8.31 28.19
N THR A 220 -20.70 -8.94 27.44
CA THR A 220 -19.63 -9.77 28.02
C THR A 220 -18.67 -8.93 28.86
N LYS A 221 -18.29 -7.74 28.36
CA LYS A 221 -17.48 -6.78 29.14
C LYS A 221 -18.18 -6.34 30.42
N ARG A 222 -19.48 -6.02 30.36
CA ARG A 222 -20.29 -5.67 31.55
C ARG A 222 -20.32 -6.81 32.56
N LYS A 223 -20.59 -8.04 32.14
CA LYS A 223 -20.60 -9.22 33.03
C LYS A 223 -19.24 -9.47 33.67
N ALA A 224 -18.16 -9.42 32.90
CA ALA A 224 -16.81 -9.60 33.43
C ALA A 224 -16.46 -8.54 34.50
N ILE A 225 -16.95 -7.31 34.33
CA ILE A 225 -16.73 -6.24 35.32
C ILE A 225 -17.62 -6.41 36.54
N GLU A 226 -18.89 -6.80 36.39
CA GLU A 226 -19.76 -7.16 37.52
C GLU A 226 -19.19 -8.30 38.36
N ASP A 227 -18.65 -9.33 37.71
CA ASP A 227 -18.05 -10.47 38.37
C ASP A 227 -16.74 -10.09 39.08
N ASN A 228 -15.94 -9.20 38.47
CA ASN A 228 -14.78 -8.60 39.14
C ASN A 228 -15.18 -7.75 40.36
N ILE A 229 -16.25 -6.96 40.29
CA ILE A 229 -16.76 -6.18 41.43
C ILE A 229 -17.24 -7.11 42.54
N LYS A 230 -17.93 -8.21 42.22
CA LYS A 230 -18.37 -9.22 43.20
C LYS A 230 -17.19 -9.95 43.85
N LEU A 231 -16.16 -10.29 43.07
CA LEU A 231 -14.94 -10.92 43.56
C LEU A 231 -14.12 -9.96 44.43
N ALA A 232 -14.02 -8.68 44.07
CA ALA A 232 -13.35 -7.66 44.88
C ALA A 232 -14.06 -7.45 46.23
N LYS A 233 -15.41 -7.39 46.24
CA LYS A 233 -16.20 -7.31 47.48
C LYS A 233 -16.02 -8.54 48.38
N LYS A 234 -15.84 -9.73 47.80
CA LYS A 234 -15.63 -10.97 48.57
C LYS A 234 -14.19 -11.15 49.07
N SER A 235 -13.20 -10.63 48.34
CA SER A 235 -11.77 -10.83 48.66
C SER A 235 -11.12 -9.66 49.40
N GLY A 236 -11.79 -8.51 49.53
CA GLY A 236 -11.26 -7.35 50.25
C GLY A 236 -10.09 -6.66 49.55
N ASN A 237 -9.89 -6.90 48.24
CA ASN A 237 -8.81 -6.32 47.45
C ASN A 237 -9.27 -5.07 46.66
N VAL A 238 -8.40 -4.06 46.53
CA VAL A 238 -8.74 -2.75 45.96
C VAL A 238 -9.00 -2.84 44.45
N LEU A 239 -10.14 -2.30 44.00
CA LEU A 239 -10.53 -2.23 42.59
C LEU A 239 -9.63 -1.26 41.81
N THR A 240 -8.96 -1.73 40.78
CA THR A 240 -8.03 -0.92 39.96
C THR A 240 -8.70 -0.26 38.74
N GLN A 241 -9.96 -0.59 38.41
CA GLN A 241 -10.65 -0.12 37.20
C GLN A 241 -12.15 0.15 37.44
N THR A 242 -12.66 1.29 36.96
CA THR A 242 -14.08 1.69 36.96
C THR A 242 -14.53 2.12 35.55
N ILE A 243 -15.84 2.12 35.28
CA ILE A 243 -16.44 2.42 33.97
C ILE A 243 -16.98 3.86 33.93
N ASP A 244 -16.84 4.55 32.80
CA ASP A 244 -17.54 5.81 32.45
C ASP A 244 -18.88 5.52 31.72
N ASP A 245 -19.84 6.45 31.78
CA ASP A 245 -21.18 6.37 31.16
C ASP A 245 -21.18 5.93 29.67
N ASP A 246 -20.08 6.11 28.92
CA ASP A 246 -19.92 5.64 27.54
C ASP A 246 -19.34 4.21 27.39
N GLY A 247 -19.09 3.50 28.50
CA GLY A 247 -18.68 2.10 28.50
C GLY A 247 -17.19 1.85 28.24
N ASN A 248 -16.35 2.88 28.41
CA ASN A 248 -14.89 2.78 28.36
C ASN A 248 -14.30 2.53 29.76
N LEU A 249 -13.19 1.80 29.81
CA LEU A 249 -12.46 1.50 31.05
C LEU A 249 -11.60 2.70 31.45
N ILE A 250 -11.86 3.27 32.63
CA ILE A 250 -11.01 4.29 33.25
C ILE A 250 -10.32 3.65 34.46
N GLY A 251 -8.98 3.63 34.46
CA GLY A 251 -8.22 3.27 35.65
C GLY A 251 -8.46 4.31 36.74
N VAL A 252 -8.70 3.87 37.98
CA VAL A 252 -8.91 4.78 39.13
C VAL A 252 -7.63 5.59 39.33
N LYS A 253 -7.62 6.84 38.82
CA LYS A 253 -6.57 7.82 39.14
C LYS A 253 -6.88 8.39 40.51
N GLU A 254 -6.29 7.81 41.56
CA GLU A 254 -5.89 8.66 42.68
C GLU A 254 -5.00 9.76 42.09
N LYS A 255 -5.38 11.02 42.27
CA LYS A 255 -4.54 12.17 41.98
C LYS A 255 -3.27 12.05 42.81
N ILE A 256 -2.22 11.48 42.23
CA ILE A 256 -0.85 11.69 42.71
C ILE A 256 -0.33 12.82 41.84
N ASP A 257 -0.27 14.02 42.42
CA ASP A 257 0.43 15.16 41.86
C ASP A 257 1.94 14.86 41.95
N PHE A 258 2.59 14.75 40.79
CA PHE A 258 4.01 14.37 40.71
C PHE A 258 4.95 15.58 40.80
N GLU A 259 4.43 16.81 40.93
CA GLU A 259 5.25 18.03 40.96
C GLU A 259 5.76 18.43 42.37
N GLU A 260 5.25 17.83 43.44
CA GLU A 260 5.58 18.23 44.83
C GLU A 260 6.61 17.35 45.55
N ARG A 261 7.28 16.41 44.87
CA ARG A 261 8.36 15.65 45.52
C ARG A 261 9.69 16.41 45.41
N GLU A 262 10.04 17.12 46.49
CA GLU A 262 11.43 17.51 46.75
C GLU A 262 12.32 16.26 46.63
N VAL A 263 13.29 16.34 45.73
CA VAL A 263 14.27 15.30 45.47
C VAL A 263 15.06 15.07 46.76
N ALA A 264 14.87 13.91 47.39
CA ALA A 264 15.57 13.57 48.63
C ALA A 264 17.08 13.68 48.42
N ASP A 265 17.71 14.51 49.26
CA ASP A 265 19.10 14.90 49.14
C ASP A 265 20.04 13.67 49.27
N VAL A 266 21.13 13.67 48.51
CA VAL A 266 22.01 12.50 48.30
C VAL A 266 22.60 11.98 49.63
N GLU A 267 22.73 12.84 50.64
CA GLU A 267 23.19 12.48 51.98
C GLU A 267 22.21 11.57 52.73
N SER A 268 20.90 11.81 52.62
CA SER A 268 19.88 10.99 53.29
C SER A 268 19.84 9.56 52.74
N THR A 269 20.08 9.41 51.44
CA THR A 269 20.13 8.11 50.76
C THR A 269 21.42 7.35 51.12
N LYS A 270 22.55 8.05 51.27
CA LYS A 270 23.80 7.45 51.74
C LYS A 270 23.70 6.95 53.18
N LEU A 271 23.09 7.74 54.08
CA LEU A 271 22.92 7.38 55.48
C LEU A 271 22.02 6.13 55.64
N TYR A 272 20.95 6.04 54.84
CA TYR A 272 20.07 4.87 54.84
C TYR A 272 20.77 3.60 54.34
N ASN A 273 21.60 3.73 53.29
CA ASN A 273 22.36 2.60 52.77
C ASN A 273 23.46 2.13 53.74
N GLU A 274 24.12 3.05 54.44
CA GLU A 274 25.08 2.70 55.50
C GLU A 274 24.42 1.98 56.68
N LEU A 275 23.23 2.41 57.09
CA LEU A 275 22.46 1.75 58.15
C LEU A 275 21.99 0.35 57.75
N GLN A 276 21.64 0.14 56.48
CA GLN A 276 21.29 -1.18 55.96
C GLN A 276 22.51 -2.10 55.86
N MET A 277 23.68 -1.58 55.49
CA MET A 277 24.92 -2.35 55.44
C MET A 277 25.41 -2.74 56.84
N LYS A 278 25.28 -1.87 57.85
CA LYS A 278 25.58 -2.22 59.24
C LYS A 278 24.68 -3.33 59.77
N LYS A 279 23.37 -3.24 59.54
CA LYS A 279 22.41 -4.29 59.94
C LYS A 279 22.67 -5.63 59.23
N ALA A 280 23.18 -5.59 58.00
CA ALA A 280 23.52 -6.80 57.26
C ALA A 280 24.82 -7.45 57.76
N ASN A 281 25.77 -6.67 58.29
CA ASN A 281 27.00 -7.20 58.89
C ASN A 281 26.76 -7.72 60.31
N GLU A 282 25.96 -7.03 61.15
CA GLU A 282 25.57 -7.54 62.47
C GLU A 282 24.87 -8.90 62.37
N LYS A 283 23.99 -9.07 61.39
CA LYS A 283 23.34 -10.38 61.12
C LYS A 283 24.30 -11.48 60.67
N LYS A 284 25.47 -11.14 60.12
CA LYS A 284 26.47 -12.14 59.70
C LYS A 284 27.41 -12.53 60.83
N GLU A 285 27.66 -11.64 61.78
CA GLU A 285 28.42 -11.97 63.00
C GLU A 285 27.60 -12.86 63.94
N ASP A 286 26.27 -12.64 64.04
CA ASP A 286 25.35 -13.51 64.79
C ASP A 286 25.19 -14.93 64.20
N GLU A 287 25.63 -15.17 62.95
CA GLU A 287 25.57 -16.48 62.28
C GLU A 287 26.90 -17.27 62.36
N LEU A 288 27.96 -16.70 62.95
CA LEU A 288 29.31 -17.29 62.99
C LEU A 288 29.84 -17.63 64.40
N ASP A 289 29.09 -17.37 65.46
CA ASP A 289 29.35 -17.81 66.84
C ASP A 289 28.46 -19.00 67.26
#